data_AF-A0A355F624-F1
#
_entry.id   AF-A0A355F624-F1
#
_cell.length_a   1.000
_cell.length_b   1.000
_cell.length_c   1.000
_cell.angle_alpha   90.00
_cell.angle_beta   90.00
_cell.angle_gamma   90.00
#
_symmetry.space_group_name_H-M   'P 1'
#
loop_
_entity.id
_entity.type
_entity.pdbx_description
1 polymer ?
#
loop_
_entity_poly.entity_id
_entity_poly.type
_entity_poly.pdbx_seq_one_letter_code
_entity_poly.pdbx_strand_id
1 'polypeptide(L)'
;TVERLAGGFGRLLASAGEAPGRRLSELDLLSAAERHQVGCEWSDRPAAGAGWAPEGTTAAHLFAAQALRTPQETALVCSEETLTYAELH
;
A
#
# COMPACT_ATOMS: atom_id res chain seq x y z
N THR A 1 -1.12 18.49 -18.28
CA THR A 1 -1.43 19.75 -18.99
C THR A 1 -1.75 20.85 -17.99
N VAL A 2 -1.55 22.10 -18.38
CA VAL A 2 -1.73 23.31 -17.54
C VAL A 2 -3.16 23.42 -16.99
N GLU A 3 -4.18 22.95 -17.73
CA GLU A 3 -5.58 22.93 -17.29
C GLU A 3 -5.81 22.15 -15.99
N ARG A 4 -5.11 21.01 -15.84
CA ARG A 4 -5.18 20.19 -14.62
C ARG A 4 -4.65 20.95 -13.40
N LEU A 5 -3.55 21.69 -13.59
CA LEU A 5 -2.96 22.53 -12.54
C LEU A 5 -3.85 23.72 -12.20
N ALA A 6 -4.44 24.39 -13.21
CA ALA A 6 -5.38 25.48 -13.01
C ALA A 6 -6.63 25.01 -12.24
N GLY A 7 -7.18 23.85 -12.61
CA GLY A 7 -8.29 23.23 -11.89
C GLY A 7 -7.93 22.87 -10.44
N GLY A 8 -6.73 22.36 -10.21
CA GLY A 8 -6.23 22.09 -8.86
C GLY A 8 -6.07 23.34 -8.01
N PHE A 9 -5.52 24.42 -8.60
CA PHE A 9 -5.36 25.70 -7.92
C PHE A 9 -6.71 26.33 -7.54
N GLY A 10 -7.71 26.25 -8.42
CA GLY A 10 -9.08 26.70 -8.10
C GLY A 10 -9.69 25.97 -6.90
N ARG A 11 -9.51 24.65 -6.80
CA ARG A 11 -9.98 23.85 -5.65
C ARG A 11 -9.27 24.20 -4.35
N LEU A 12 -7.95 24.42 -4.42
CA LEU A 12 -7.15 24.85 -3.29
C LEU A 12 -7.67 26.18 -2.72
N LEU A 13 -7.93 27.16 -3.58
CA LEU A 13 -8.45 28.47 -3.18
C LEU A 13 -9.87 28.38 -2.59
N ALA A 14 -10.73 27.55 -3.17
CA ALA A 14 -12.07 27.30 -2.62
C ALA A 14 -11.99 26.71 -1.20
N SER A 15 -11.16 25.69 -1.01
CA SER A 15 -10.97 25.02 0.29
C SER A 15 -10.34 25.96 1.34
N ALA A 16 -9.41 26.82 0.93
CA ALA A 16 -8.83 27.84 1.80
C ALA A 16 -9.86 28.88 2.26
N GLY A 17 -10.80 29.26 1.38
CA GLY A 17 -11.89 30.19 1.70
C GLY A 17 -12.92 29.61 2.66
N GLU A 18 -13.21 28.31 2.55
CA GLU A 18 -14.15 27.60 3.44
C GLU A 18 -13.58 27.38 4.84
N ALA A 19 -12.26 27.25 4.99
CA ALA A 19 -11.62 26.93 6.25
C ALA A 19 -10.28 27.69 6.46
N PRO A 20 -10.34 29.01 6.74
CA PRO A 20 -9.19 29.93 6.75
C PRO A 20 -8.12 29.70 7.84
N GLY A 21 -8.16 28.58 8.56
CA GLY A 21 -7.13 28.18 9.54
C GLY A 21 -6.55 26.78 9.30
N ARG A 22 -7.00 26.07 8.25
CA ARG A 22 -6.48 24.73 7.93
C ARG A 22 -5.07 24.81 7.37
N ARG A 23 -4.28 23.77 7.63
CA ARG A 23 -2.94 23.66 7.08
C ARG A 23 -3.03 23.46 5.56
N LEU A 24 -2.08 24.05 4.83
CA LEU A 24 -2.02 23.88 3.37
C LEU A 24 -1.96 22.40 2.95
N SER A 25 -1.30 21.55 3.75
CA SER A 25 -1.20 20.10 3.53
C SER A 25 -2.53 19.35 3.63
N GLU A 26 -3.56 19.99 4.21
CA GLU A 26 -4.88 19.39 4.41
C GLU A 26 -5.89 19.82 3.34
N LEU A 27 -5.53 20.78 2.48
CA LEU A 27 -6.44 21.30 1.46
C LEU A 27 -6.46 20.39 0.22
N ASP A 28 -7.65 20.21 -0.36
CA ASP A 28 -7.85 19.36 -1.52
C ASP A 28 -7.29 19.99 -2.80
N LEU A 29 -6.16 19.45 -3.29
CA LEU A 29 -5.60 19.83 -4.58
C LEU A 29 -6.18 19.01 -5.74
N LEU A 30 -6.42 17.72 -5.52
CA LEU A 30 -6.91 16.79 -6.53
C LEU A 30 -8.44 16.76 -6.54
N SER A 31 -9.03 16.60 -7.73
CA SER A 31 -10.45 16.30 -7.86
C SER A 31 -10.77 14.91 -7.32
N ALA A 32 -12.04 14.61 -7.10
CA ALA A 32 -12.46 13.29 -6.67
C ALA A 32 -12.04 12.19 -7.66
N ALA A 33 -12.14 12.45 -8.96
CA ALA A 33 -11.72 11.52 -10.00
C ALA A 33 -10.20 11.29 -9.97
N GLU A 34 -9.41 12.35 -9.84
CA GLU A 34 -7.95 12.23 -9.76
C GLU A 34 -7.51 11.50 -8.48
N ARG A 35 -8.17 11.76 -7.34
CA ARG A 35 -7.93 11.01 -6.10
C ARG A 35 -8.27 9.53 -6.25
N HIS A 36 -9.35 9.20 -6.94
CA HIS A 36 -9.74 7.82 -7.22
C HIS A 36 -8.72 7.13 -8.12
N GLN A 37 -8.29 7.80 -9.19
CA GLN A 37 -7.28 7.26 -10.10
C GLN A 37 -5.96 6.95 -9.38
N VAL A 38 -5.46 7.87 -8.54
CA VAL A 38 -4.23 7.63 -7.77
C VAL A 38 -4.42 6.56 -6.69
N GLY A 39 -5.53 6.60 -5.95
CA GLY A 39 -5.77 5.73 -4.80
C GLY A 39 -6.25 4.32 -5.15
N CYS A 40 -6.87 4.13 -6.31
CA CYS A 40 -7.51 2.87 -6.69
C CYS A 40 -7.00 2.34 -8.03
N GLU A 41 -7.04 3.15 -9.10
CA GLU A 41 -6.72 2.65 -10.45
C GLU A 41 -5.22 2.42 -10.66
N TRP A 42 -4.38 3.28 -10.08
CA TRP A 42 -2.92 3.20 -10.19
C TRP A 42 -2.27 2.48 -9.02
N SER A 43 -3.01 2.24 -7.95
CA SER A 43 -2.48 1.56 -6.77
C SER A 43 -2.62 0.05 -6.97
N ASP A 44 -1.50 -0.67 -7.04
CA ASP A 44 -1.47 -2.15 -7.02
C ASP A 44 -1.70 -2.71 -5.60
N ARG A 45 -2.38 -1.93 -4.75
CA ARG A 45 -2.73 -2.32 -3.40
C ARG A 45 -4.11 -2.97 -3.42
N PRO A 46 -4.32 -4.06 -2.67
CA PRO A 46 -5.67 -4.57 -2.47
C PRO A 46 -6.56 -3.47 -1.90
N ALA A 47 -7.86 -3.55 -2.21
CA ALA A 47 -8.85 -2.55 -1.83
C ALA A 47 -8.73 -2.17 -0.35
N ALA A 48 -9.01 -0.92 0.00
CA ALA A 48 -8.90 -0.46 1.39
C ALA A 48 -9.67 -1.41 2.35
N GLY A 49 -8.95 -2.04 3.28
CA GLY A 49 -9.51 -3.02 4.22
C GLY A 49 -9.34 -4.49 3.80
N ALA A 50 -9.06 -4.78 2.52
CA ALA A 50 -8.60 -6.08 2.10
C ALA A 50 -7.09 -6.15 2.30
N GLY A 51 -6.64 -6.78 3.39
CA GLY A 51 -5.23 -7.11 3.56
C GLY A 51 -4.74 -8.04 2.44
N TRP A 52 -3.42 -8.14 2.26
CA TRP A 52 -2.83 -9.11 1.32
C TRP A 52 -3.04 -10.58 1.75
N ALA A 53 -3.49 -10.77 2.99
CA ALA A 53 -3.87 -12.03 3.59
C ALA A 53 -5.16 -11.85 4.41
N PRO A 54 -5.89 -12.93 4.72
CA PRO A 54 -7.05 -12.87 5.61
C PRO A 54 -6.71 -12.21 6.95
N GLU A 55 -7.68 -11.49 7.53
CA GLU A 55 -7.50 -10.84 8.84
C GLU A 55 -7.01 -11.83 9.90
N GLY A 56 -6.07 -11.38 10.73
CA GLY A 56 -5.43 -12.22 11.76
C GLY A 56 -4.33 -13.16 11.26
N THR A 57 -4.10 -13.26 9.95
CA THR A 57 -2.97 -14.02 9.41
C THR A 57 -1.66 -13.27 9.66
N THR A 58 -0.68 -13.94 10.28
CA THR A 58 0.65 -13.37 10.54
C THR A 58 1.67 -13.89 9.55
N ALA A 59 2.80 -13.21 9.41
CA ALA A 59 3.93 -13.71 8.62
C ALA A 59 4.40 -15.10 9.11
N ALA A 60 4.37 -15.36 10.42
CA ALA A 60 4.70 -16.66 10.99
C ALA A 60 3.71 -17.76 10.54
N HIS A 61 2.41 -17.47 10.50
CA HIS A 61 1.41 -18.42 9.98
C HIS A 61 1.68 -18.76 8.50
N LEU A 62 1.97 -17.76 7.67
CA LEU A 62 2.29 -17.97 6.26
C LEU A 62 3.58 -18.77 6.08
N PHE A 63 4.60 -18.48 6.88
CA PHE A 63 5.87 -19.19 6.86
C PHE A 63 5.70 -20.67 7.25
N ALA A 64 4.98 -20.96 8.34
CA ALA A 64 4.70 -22.34 8.76
C ALA A 64 3.91 -23.11 7.69
N ALA A 65 2.90 -22.48 7.08
CA ALA A 65 2.15 -23.08 5.99
C ALA A 65 3.03 -23.40 4.77
N GLN A 66 3.99 -22.54 4.44
CA GLN A 66 4.95 -22.79 3.36
C GLN A 66 5.92 -23.92 3.73
N ALA A 67 6.40 -23.95 4.98
CA ALA A 67 7.31 -24.99 5.45
C ALA A 67 6.68 -26.40 5.35
N LEU A 68 5.39 -26.52 5.67
CA LEU A 68 4.64 -27.77 5.51
C LEU A 68 4.42 -28.16 4.05
N ARG A 69 4.23 -27.19 3.15
CA ARG A 69 4.00 -27.44 1.72
C ARG A 69 5.26 -27.90 0.99
N THR A 70 6.40 -27.31 1.31
CA THR A 70 7.67 -27.55 0.59
C THR A 70 8.85 -27.68 1.56
N PRO A 71 8.88 -28.73 2.41
CA PRO A 71 9.86 -28.85 3.48
C PRO A 71 11.30 -28.94 2.98
N GLN A 72 11.52 -29.49 1.78
CA GLN A 72 12.84 -29.70 1.19
C GLN A 72 13.34 -28.52 0.35
N GLU A 73 12.52 -27.48 0.18
CA GLU A 73 12.92 -26.28 -0.56
C GLU A 73 13.79 -25.38 0.32
N THR A 74 14.69 -24.64 -0.32
CA THR A 74 15.59 -23.69 0.36
C THR A 74 14.79 -22.55 0.99
N ALA A 75 14.97 -22.34 2.30
CA ALA A 75 14.31 -21.27 3.07
C ALA A 75 15.27 -20.12 3.40
N LEU A 76 16.56 -20.42 3.64
CA LEU A 76 17.56 -19.42 4.01
C LEU A 76 18.92 -19.77 3.39
N VAL A 77 19.59 -18.78 2.83
CA VAL A 77 20.99 -18.88 2.40
C VAL A 77 21.80 -17.84 3.18
N CYS A 78 22.81 -18.31 3.91
CA CYS A 78 23.73 -17.48 4.68
C CYS A 78 25.17 -17.87 4.34
N SER A 79 25.81 -17.10 3.46
CA SER A 79 27.13 -17.42 2.92
C SER A 79 27.15 -18.80 2.22
N GLU A 80 27.90 -19.78 2.75
CA GLU A 80 27.98 -21.14 2.21
C GLU A 80 26.91 -22.07 2.81
N GLU A 81 26.21 -21.64 3.87
CA GLU A 81 25.17 -22.43 4.50
C GLU A 81 23.83 -22.20 3.79
N THR A 82 23.14 -23.30 3.50
CA THR A 82 21.79 -23.30 2.93
C THR A 82 20.92 -24.17 3.80
N LEU A 83 19.83 -23.60 4.33
CA LEU A 83 18.85 -24.30 5.15
C LEU A 83 17.55 -24.46 4.37
N THR A 84 17.01 -25.66 4.41
CA THR A 84 15.66 -25.97 3.94
C THR A 84 14.60 -25.50 4.92
N TYR A 85 13.34 -25.45 4.49
CA TYR A 85 12.23 -25.15 5.39
C TYR A 85 12.12 -26.14 6.56
N ALA A 86 12.47 -27.41 6.36
CA ALA A 86 12.44 -28.43 7.42
C ALA A 86 13.53 -28.23 8.49
N GLU A 87 14.67 -27.62 8.13
CA GLU A 87 15.77 -27.35 9.06
C GLU A 87 15.58 -26.03 9.84
N LEU A 88 14.80 -25.10 9.28
CA LEU A 88 14.56 -23.78 9.85
C LEU A 88 13.30 -23.69 10.73
N HIS A 89 12.36 -24.63 10.59
CA HIS A 89 11.08 -24.67 11.30
C HIS A 89 11.17 -25.37 12.66
#